data_AF-A0A497MI78-F1
#
_entry.id   AF-A0A497MI78-F1
#
_cell.length_a   1.000
_cell.length_b   1.000
_cell.length_c   1.000
_cell.angle_alpha   90.00
_cell.angle_beta   90.00
_cell.angle_gamma   90.00
#
_symmetry.space_group_name_H-M   'P 1'
#
loop_
_entity.id
_entity.type
_entity.pdbx_description
1 polymer ?
#
loop_
_entity_poly.entity_id
_entity_poly.type
_entity_poly.pdbx_seq_one_letter_code
_entity_poly.pdbx_strand_id
1 'polypeptide(L)'
;MTLNISKPGTANSTVKVQLCMVLDGSGSISSDDWQTIVEGVADAIRNNLPHDGSVELTIVQFGYDAPTDAKVEIPPTVITDANYETIASDVENIPQSGGMTPMAHGLYLGWKTIKTSNYFRDDVRQVINLATDGEPNVPNNNATSDLDGDGDVNYYDDVIAVVDKAVSQGLDELDMEGINIGSDAVNWFRDYVLRPQPGHVAPPFIPGWIMVVADAQEFADTVGEKFEIVIEGPPPEKPVGGAVFSINVFAVAAPWMLAALAAIVMAVWILMKRGYIWS
;
A
#
# COMPACT_ATOMS: atom_id res chain seq x y z
N MET A 1 -19.49 43.11 5.22
CA MET A 1 -19.61 42.22 4.05
C MET A 1 -18.32 41.41 4.01
N THR A 2 -18.33 40.22 4.58
CA THR A 2 -17.14 39.37 4.68
C THR A 2 -16.97 38.67 3.33
N LEU A 3 -15.87 38.97 2.64
CA LEU A 3 -15.49 38.27 1.42
C LEU A 3 -15.04 36.86 1.82
N ASN A 4 -15.90 35.87 1.59
CA ASN A 4 -15.50 34.47 1.58
C ASN A 4 -14.63 34.25 0.34
N ILE A 5 -13.31 34.39 0.50
CA ILE A 5 -12.36 33.88 -0.49
C ILE A 5 -12.35 32.36 -0.30
N SER A 6 -13.15 31.66 -1.10
CA SER A 6 -12.98 30.22 -1.26
C SER A 6 -11.56 29.96 -1.74
N LYS A 7 -10.81 29.15 -1.00
CA LYS A 7 -9.57 28.51 -1.49
C LYS A 7 -9.88 27.88 -2.86
N PRO A 8 -9.03 28.03 -3.89
CA PRO A 8 -9.28 27.41 -5.18
C PRO A 8 -9.08 25.89 -5.03
N GLY A 9 -10.13 25.20 -4.61
CA GLY A 9 -10.35 23.79 -4.88
C GLY A 9 -11.34 23.74 -6.05
N THR A 10 -10.88 23.21 -7.17
CA THR A 10 -11.65 23.09 -8.40
C THR A 10 -12.93 22.29 -8.14
N ALA A 11 -14.07 22.95 -8.29
CA ALA A 11 -15.30 22.25 -8.64
C ALA A 11 -15.02 21.40 -9.91
N ASN A 12 -15.37 20.10 -9.85
CA ASN A 12 -15.14 19.04 -10.84
C ASN A 12 -13.79 18.27 -10.80
N SER A 13 -13.23 17.96 -9.62
CA SER A 13 -12.24 16.86 -9.55
C SER A 13 -12.97 15.51 -9.49
N THR A 14 -12.66 14.61 -10.42
CA THR A 14 -13.13 13.20 -10.46
C THR A 14 -12.40 12.31 -9.47
N VAL A 15 -11.32 12.81 -8.86
CA VAL A 15 -10.50 12.07 -7.89
C VAL A 15 -11.36 11.63 -6.70
N LYS A 16 -11.27 10.34 -6.39
CA LYS A 16 -11.94 9.64 -5.28
C LYS A 16 -10.93 9.03 -4.30
N VAL A 17 -9.70 8.79 -4.76
CA VAL A 17 -8.61 8.24 -3.95
C VAL A 17 -7.33 8.98 -4.29
N GLN A 18 -6.58 9.37 -3.25
CA GLN A 18 -5.22 9.87 -3.36
C GLN A 18 -4.30 8.81 -2.75
N LEU A 19 -3.56 8.11 -3.61
CA LEU A 19 -2.70 6.98 -3.27
C LEU A 19 -1.23 7.39 -3.35
N CYS A 20 -0.46 7.13 -2.30
CA CYS A 20 1.00 7.19 -2.34
C CYS A 20 1.61 5.82 -2.11
N MET A 21 2.34 5.34 -3.11
CA MET A 21 3.24 4.21 -2.95
C MET A 21 4.54 4.71 -2.33
N VAL A 22 4.93 4.13 -1.20
CA VAL A 22 6.23 4.37 -0.55
C VAL A 22 7.05 3.11 -0.71
N LEU A 23 8.03 3.15 -1.60
CA LEU A 23 8.82 1.99 -2.00
C LEU A 23 10.20 2.03 -1.33
N ASP A 24 10.58 0.90 -0.76
CA ASP A 24 11.94 0.66 -0.29
C ASP A 24 12.87 0.40 -1.48
N GLY A 25 13.81 1.31 -1.70
CA GLY A 25 14.89 1.15 -2.67
C GLY A 25 16.24 0.93 -2.00
N SER A 26 16.28 0.57 -0.72
CA SER A 26 17.52 0.38 0.04
C SER A 26 18.38 -0.77 -0.49
N GLY A 27 19.62 -0.86 -0.02
CA GLY A 27 20.61 -1.83 -0.47
C GLY A 27 20.39 -3.27 0.01
N SER A 28 19.40 -3.55 0.88
CA SER A 28 18.98 -4.92 1.19
C SER A 28 18.27 -5.58 0.01
N ILE A 29 17.56 -4.77 -0.80
CA ILE A 29 16.93 -5.19 -2.03
C ILE A 29 18.00 -5.24 -3.13
N SER A 30 18.09 -6.36 -3.85
CA SER A 30 19.03 -6.45 -4.98
C SER A 30 18.59 -5.57 -6.14
N SER A 31 19.50 -5.20 -7.04
CA SER A 31 19.12 -4.40 -8.23
C SER A 31 18.11 -5.11 -9.14
N ASP A 32 18.19 -6.45 -9.19
CA ASP A 32 17.27 -7.26 -10.00
C ASP A 32 15.88 -7.34 -9.34
N ASP A 33 15.84 -7.47 -8.00
CA ASP A 33 14.59 -7.42 -7.23
C ASP A 33 13.95 -6.03 -7.31
N TRP A 34 14.75 -4.95 -7.22
CA TRP A 34 14.26 -3.59 -7.41
C TRP A 34 13.63 -3.40 -8.79
N GLN A 35 14.31 -3.87 -9.85
CA GLN A 35 13.78 -3.81 -11.20
C GLN A 35 12.44 -4.56 -11.29
N THR A 36 12.35 -5.74 -10.68
CA THR A 36 11.11 -6.54 -10.62
C THR A 36 9.98 -5.79 -9.90
N ILE A 37 10.29 -5.13 -8.77
CA ILE A 37 9.34 -4.31 -8.00
C ILE A 37 8.77 -3.18 -8.87
N VAL A 38 9.63 -2.37 -9.51
CA VAL A 38 9.15 -1.22 -10.30
C VAL A 38 8.44 -1.65 -11.59
N GLU A 39 8.84 -2.76 -12.22
CA GLU A 39 8.13 -3.35 -13.34
C GLU A 39 6.74 -3.83 -12.95
N GLY A 40 6.60 -4.48 -11.78
CA GLY A 40 5.30 -4.89 -11.24
C GLY A 40 4.37 -3.71 -10.97
N VAL A 41 4.89 -2.63 -10.36
CA VAL A 41 4.11 -1.40 -10.14
C VAL A 41 3.71 -0.77 -11.48
N ALA A 42 4.62 -0.71 -12.45
CA ALA A 42 4.32 -0.19 -13.78
C ALA A 42 3.24 -1.02 -14.51
N ASP A 43 3.31 -2.35 -14.42
CA ASP A 43 2.29 -3.25 -14.98
C ASP A 43 0.93 -3.03 -14.31
N ALA A 44 0.89 -2.92 -12.98
CA ALA A 44 -0.34 -2.61 -12.25
C ALA A 44 -0.93 -1.25 -12.61
N ILE A 45 -0.10 -0.23 -12.88
CA ILE A 45 -0.57 1.06 -13.41
C ILE A 45 -1.22 0.87 -14.78
N ARG A 46 -0.68 0.03 -15.66
CA ARG A 46 -1.23 -0.22 -17.00
C ARG A 46 -2.51 -1.03 -16.97
N ASN A 47 -2.61 -2.02 -16.09
CA ASN A 47 -3.60 -3.08 -16.22
C ASN A 47 -4.69 -3.07 -15.13
N ASN A 48 -4.42 -2.50 -13.95
CA ASN A 48 -5.30 -2.60 -12.78
C ASN A 48 -5.78 -1.24 -12.26
N LEU A 49 -4.93 -0.21 -12.32
CA LEU A 49 -5.29 1.13 -11.86
C LEU A 49 -6.27 1.80 -12.84
N PRO A 50 -7.40 2.39 -12.39
CA PRO A 50 -8.33 3.07 -13.28
C PRO A 50 -7.73 4.30 -13.96
N HIS A 51 -7.93 4.41 -15.27
CA HIS A 51 -7.45 5.53 -16.10
C HIS A 51 -8.55 6.59 -16.35
N ASP A 52 -9.53 6.69 -15.45
CA ASP A 52 -10.71 7.55 -15.60
C ASP A 52 -10.58 8.88 -14.84
N GLY A 53 -9.42 9.17 -14.26
CA GLY A 53 -9.17 10.34 -13.43
C GLY A 53 -9.70 10.20 -12.00
N SER A 54 -10.09 9.00 -11.58
CA SER A 54 -10.57 8.72 -10.21
C SER A 54 -9.45 8.53 -9.19
N VAL A 55 -8.21 8.29 -9.63
CA VAL A 55 -7.04 8.10 -8.76
C VAL A 55 -6.00 9.18 -9.01
N GLU A 56 -5.55 9.82 -7.95
CA GLU A 56 -4.27 10.52 -7.93
C GLU A 56 -3.20 9.58 -7.37
N LEU A 57 -2.13 9.36 -8.13
CA LEU A 57 -0.99 8.54 -7.73
C LEU A 57 0.22 9.41 -7.43
N THR A 58 0.90 9.09 -6.33
CA THR A 58 2.24 9.57 -5.96
C THR A 58 3.13 8.36 -5.74
N ILE A 59 4.40 8.43 -6.15
CA ILE A 59 5.40 7.41 -5.80
C ILE A 59 6.59 8.09 -5.14
N VAL A 60 6.92 7.63 -3.95
CA VAL A 60 8.12 8.00 -3.19
C VAL A 60 9.01 6.78 -3.05
N GLN A 61 10.29 6.97 -3.30
CA GLN A 61 11.32 5.99 -2.96
C GLN A 61 12.07 6.49 -1.73
N PHE A 62 12.26 5.64 -0.74
CA PHE A 62 13.28 5.83 0.29
C PHE A 62 14.41 4.83 0.09
N GLY A 63 15.56 5.09 0.68
CA GLY A 63 16.75 4.28 0.45
C GLY A 63 17.98 5.06 0.05
N TYR A 64 17.90 6.39 0.00
CA TYR A 64 19.05 7.24 -0.29
C TYR A 64 19.91 7.44 0.96
N ASP A 65 21.16 7.80 0.75
CA ASP A 65 22.01 8.29 1.83
C ASP A 65 21.62 9.73 2.22
N ALA A 66 22.00 10.12 3.44
CA ALA A 66 21.93 11.50 3.89
C ALA A 66 22.72 12.43 2.93
N PRO A 67 22.21 13.62 2.62
CA PRO A 67 21.07 14.29 3.26
C PRO A 67 19.72 14.10 2.53
N THR A 68 19.62 13.16 1.57
CA THR A 68 18.42 13.00 0.77
C THR A 68 17.42 12.05 1.44
N ASP A 69 17.87 10.87 1.85
CA ASP A 69 17.10 9.81 2.53
C ASP A 69 15.88 9.26 1.74
N ALA A 70 15.00 10.12 1.21
CA ALA A 70 13.88 9.79 0.34
C ALA A 70 13.67 10.83 -0.79
N LYS A 71 13.05 10.40 -1.90
CA LYS A 71 12.77 11.23 -3.07
C LYS A 71 11.39 10.93 -3.65
N VAL A 72 10.73 11.97 -4.15
CA VAL A 72 9.51 11.83 -4.96
C VAL A 72 9.94 11.43 -6.36
N GLU A 73 9.53 10.25 -6.79
CA GLU A 73 9.83 9.72 -8.13
C GLU A 73 8.71 10.06 -9.11
N ILE A 74 7.46 9.89 -8.68
CA ILE A 74 6.28 10.34 -9.41
C ILE A 74 5.55 11.37 -8.53
N PRO A 75 5.48 12.65 -8.94
CA PRO A 75 4.71 13.66 -8.20
C PRO A 75 3.21 13.36 -8.27
N PRO A 76 2.38 13.96 -7.39
CA PRO A 76 0.94 13.75 -7.39
C PRO A 76 0.33 13.98 -8.78
N THR A 77 -0.14 12.90 -9.39
CA THR A 77 -0.61 12.88 -10.78
C THR A 77 -1.95 12.16 -10.86
N VAL A 78 -2.96 12.84 -11.39
CA VAL A 78 -4.25 12.21 -11.72
C VAL A 78 -4.06 11.29 -12.92
N ILE A 79 -4.37 10.01 -12.76
CA ILE A 79 -4.16 9.00 -13.79
C ILE A 79 -5.35 8.96 -14.74
N THR A 80 -5.06 9.05 -16.04
CA THR A 80 -6.03 9.15 -17.13
C THR A 80 -5.57 8.32 -18.33
N ASP A 81 -6.49 8.02 -19.26
CA ASP A 81 -6.18 7.38 -20.56
C ASP A 81 -5.06 8.10 -21.35
N ALA A 82 -4.86 9.39 -21.07
CA ALA A 82 -3.89 10.22 -21.77
C ALA A 82 -2.46 10.12 -21.22
N ASN A 83 -2.27 9.65 -19.97
CA ASN A 83 -0.96 9.69 -19.31
C ASN A 83 -0.53 8.38 -18.63
N TYR A 84 -1.41 7.40 -18.40
CA TYR A 84 -1.07 6.20 -17.63
C TYR A 84 0.17 5.47 -18.19
N GLU A 85 0.31 5.36 -19.52
CA GLU A 85 1.44 4.66 -20.14
C GLU A 85 2.76 5.42 -19.94
N THR A 86 2.74 6.75 -20.00
CA THR A 86 3.92 7.57 -19.70
C THR A 86 4.30 7.43 -18.24
N ILE A 87 3.33 7.46 -17.32
CA ILE A 87 3.60 7.28 -15.90
C ILE A 87 4.15 5.88 -15.62
N ALA A 88 3.56 4.83 -16.19
CA ALA A 88 4.08 3.47 -16.06
C ALA A 88 5.52 3.35 -16.59
N SER A 89 5.80 3.97 -17.74
CA SER A 89 7.15 4.04 -18.31
C SER A 89 8.14 4.83 -17.43
N ASP A 90 7.68 5.89 -16.76
CA ASP A 90 8.52 6.62 -15.82
C ASP A 90 8.82 5.77 -14.58
N VAL A 91 7.85 4.97 -14.11
CA VAL A 91 7.97 4.08 -12.96
C VAL A 91 8.96 2.94 -13.20
N GLU A 92 8.84 2.21 -14.31
CA GLU A 92 9.74 1.09 -14.64
C GLU A 92 11.21 1.52 -14.79
N ASN A 93 11.45 2.82 -14.99
CA ASN A 93 12.78 3.41 -15.16
C ASN A 93 13.30 4.13 -13.91
N ILE A 94 12.61 4.03 -12.76
CA ILE A 94 13.09 4.61 -11.50
C ILE A 94 14.39 3.90 -11.09
N PRO A 95 15.53 4.61 -10.99
CA PRO A 95 16.77 4.02 -10.52
C PRO A 95 16.69 3.67 -9.03
N GLN A 96 17.24 2.51 -8.67
CA GLN A 96 17.43 2.15 -7.26
C GLN A 96 18.37 3.14 -6.57
N SER A 97 18.05 3.49 -5.33
CA SER A 97 18.89 4.31 -4.46
C SER A 97 20.04 3.52 -3.82
N GLY A 98 19.73 2.36 -3.22
CA GLY A 98 20.70 1.35 -2.76
C GLY A 98 21.44 1.67 -1.46
N GLY A 99 20.97 2.64 -0.68
CA GLY A 99 21.53 3.06 0.61
C GLY A 99 20.89 2.35 1.80
N MET A 100 20.75 3.08 2.91
CA MET A 100 20.14 2.60 4.16
C MET A 100 18.61 2.48 4.05
N THR A 101 17.88 2.22 5.14
CA THR A 101 16.41 2.04 5.16
C THR A 101 15.72 3.19 5.95
N PRO A 102 15.74 4.44 5.43
CA PRO A 102 15.16 5.62 6.08
C PRO A 102 13.63 5.70 5.94
N MET A 103 12.92 4.67 6.40
CA MET A 103 11.48 4.48 6.23
C MET A 103 10.64 5.68 6.72
N ALA A 104 11.00 6.24 7.89
CA ALA A 104 10.31 7.40 8.44
C ALA A 104 10.44 8.64 7.54
N HIS A 105 11.54 8.79 6.80
CA HIS A 105 11.70 9.86 5.79
C HIS A 105 10.80 9.62 4.58
N GLY A 106 10.70 8.37 4.10
CA GLY A 106 9.81 7.97 3.01
C GLY A 106 8.35 8.26 3.32
N LEU A 107 7.86 7.80 4.47
CA LEU A 107 6.48 8.02 4.92
C LEU A 107 6.19 9.52 5.13
N TYR A 108 7.13 10.26 5.73
CA TYR A 108 6.97 11.70 5.95
C TYR A 108 6.87 12.45 4.62
N LEU A 109 7.76 12.13 3.67
CA LEU A 109 7.77 12.74 2.35
C LEU A 109 6.52 12.38 1.55
N GLY A 110 6.09 11.11 1.57
CA GLY A 110 4.87 10.65 0.90
C GLY A 110 3.64 11.41 1.39
N TRP A 111 3.42 11.44 2.71
CA TRP A 111 2.29 12.16 3.28
C TRP A 111 2.34 13.66 2.97
N LYS A 112 3.50 14.31 3.19
CA LYS A 112 3.69 15.73 2.90
C LYS A 112 3.39 16.05 1.42
N THR A 113 3.77 15.16 0.52
CA THR A 113 3.62 15.34 -0.92
C THR A 113 2.14 15.27 -1.33
N ILE A 114 1.40 14.24 -0.89
CA ILE A 114 -0.06 14.18 -1.14
C ILE A 114 -0.75 15.39 -0.52
N LYS A 115 -0.45 15.72 0.73
CA LYS A 115 -1.13 16.78 1.48
C LYS A 115 -0.96 18.17 0.86
N THR A 116 0.10 18.37 0.08
CA THR A 116 0.39 19.62 -0.63
C THR A 116 -0.01 19.59 -2.11
N SER A 117 -0.59 18.49 -2.59
CA SER A 117 -1.11 18.38 -3.94
C SER A 117 -2.19 19.43 -4.24
N ASN A 118 -2.23 19.90 -5.48
CA ASN A 118 -3.31 20.75 -5.99
C ASN A 118 -4.66 20.00 -6.08
N TYR A 119 -4.63 18.67 -6.07
CA TYR A 119 -5.83 17.83 -6.05
C TYR A 119 -6.19 17.37 -4.64
N PHE A 120 -5.46 17.81 -3.61
CA PHE A 120 -5.73 17.43 -2.22
C PHE A 120 -7.14 17.78 -1.79
N ARG A 121 -7.83 16.76 -1.29
CA ARG A 121 -9.23 16.80 -0.87
C ARG A 121 -9.39 16.01 0.41
N ASP A 122 -9.87 16.66 1.47
CA ASP A 122 -10.14 16.01 2.75
C ASP A 122 -11.47 15.24 2.78
N ASP A 123 -12.23 15.27 1.68
CA ASP A 123 -13.49 14.54 1.50
C ASP A 123 -13.34 13.27 0.63
N VAL A 124 -12.10 12.88 0.30
CA VAL A 124 -11.78 11.65 -0.46
C VAL A 124 -10.71 10.84 0.28
N ARG A 125 -10.61 9.53 -0.02
CA ARG A 125 -9.70 8.64 0.70
C ARG A 125 -8.24 8.99 0.46
N GLN A 126 -7.49 9.15 1.54
CA GLN A 126 -6.05 9.35 1.57
C GLN A 126 -5.37 8.05 1.99
N VAL A 127 -4.63 7.43 1.07
CA VAL A 127 -4.01 6.11 1.29
C VAL A 127 -2.50 6.19 1.09
N ILE A 128 -1.76 5.63 2.04
CA ILE A 128 -0.35 5.28 1.87
C ILE A 128 -0.26 3.76 1.77
N ASN A 129 0.52 3.27 0.83
CA ASN A 129 0.85 1.86 0.77
C ASN A 129 2.38 1.71 0.77
N LEU A 130 2.91 1.02 1.79
CA LEU A 130 4.35 0.82 2.02
C LEU A 130 4.80 -0.54 1.49
N ALA A 131 5.88 -0.59 0.71
CA ALA A 131 6.51 -1.85 0.31
C ALA A 131 7.97 -1.88 0.78
N THR A 132 8.37 -2.90 1.55
CA THR A 132 9.74 -3.03 2.09
C THR A 132 10.11 -4.49 2.35
N ASP A 133 11.41 -4.79 2.28
CA ASP A 133 11.98 -6.10 2.64
C ASP A 133 12.57 -6.16 4.06
N GLY A 134 12.40 -5.09 4.84
CA GLY A 134 13.08 -4.96 6.10
C GLY A 134 12.50 -3.93 7.05
N GLU A 135 13.34 -3.52 7.98
CA GLU A 135 13.01 -2.69 9.12
C GLU A 135 13.69 -1.31 8.98
N PRO A 136 13.11 -0.24 9.54
CA PRO A 136 13.74 1.08 9.56
C PRO A 136 15.14 1.00 10.20
N ASN A 137 16.08 1.83 9.76
CA ASN A 137 17.41 1.92 10.40
C ASN A 137 18.07 3.30 10.34
N VAL A 138 17.36 4.33 9.85
CA VAL A 138 17.83 5.72 9.83
C VAL A 138 16.81 6.61 10.56
N PRO A 139 17.23 7.38 11.58
CA PRO A 139 16.35 8.30 12.27
C PRO A 139 16.01 9.52 11.42
N ASN A 140 14.79 10.03 11.57
CA ASN A 140 14.42 11.39 11.14
C ASN A 140 14.23 12.35 12.34
N ASN A 141 14.31 11.83 13.57
CA ASN A 141 14.19 12.55 14.85
C ASN A 141 12.83 13.27 15.03
N ASN A 142 11.75 12.71 14.48
CA ASN A 142 10.39 13.19 14.73
C ASN A 142 9.82 12.66 16.05
N ALA A 143 10.29 11.51 16.53
CA ALA A 143 9.96 11.00 17.85
C ALA A 143 10.73 11.75 18.95
N THR A 144 10.05 11.97 20.08
CA THR A 144 10.64 12.62 21.27
C THR A 144 10.44 11.80 22.54
N SER A 145 9.82 10.63 22.42
CA SER A 145 9.51 9.67 23.46
C SER A 145 9.46 8.27 22.84
N ASP A 146 9.61 7.26 23.69
CA ASP A 146 9.38 5.85 23.36
C ASP A 146 7.89 5.63 23.06
N LEU A 147 7.57 5.25 21.83
CA LEU A 147 6.21 5.10 21.30
C LEU A 147 5.79 3.64 21.14
N ASP A 148 6.74 2.69 21.08
CA ASP A 148 6.42 1.26 21.04
C ASP A 148 6.63 0.52 22.38
N GLY A 149 7.25 1.17 23.36
CA GLY A 149 7.45 0.68 24.71
C GLY A 149 8.66 -0.23 24.88
N ASP A 150 9.62 -0.19 23.95
CA ASP A 150 10.84 -1.01 23.99
C ASP A 150 11.92 -0.47 24.95
N GLY A 151 11.77 0.77 25.41
CA GLY A 151 12.65 1.46 26.35
C GLY A 151 13.66 2.42 25.72
N ASP A 152 13.72 2.52 24.39
CA ASP A 152 14.59 3.42 23.64
C ASP A 152 13.78 4.48 22.86
N VAL A 153 14.45 5.52 22.36
CA VAL A 153 13.87 6.45 21.37
C VAL A 153 14.70 6.34 20.11
N ASN A 154 14.16 5.69 19.09
CA ASN A 154 14.91 5.24 17.92
C ASN A 154 14.12 5.43 16.60
N TYR A 155 14.63 4.84 15.52
CA TYR A 155 14.06 4.98 14.18
C TYR A 155 12.71 4.25 13.99
N TYR A 156 12.37 3.29 14.86
CA TYR A 156 11.02 2.72 14.93
C TYR A 156 10.02 3.74 15.46
N ASP A 157 10.35 4.45 16.54
CA ASP A 157 9.51 5.52 17.07
C ASP A 157 9.31 6.64 16.05
N ASP A 158 10.35 6.96 15.27
CA ASP A 158 10.26 7.97 14.21
C ASP A 158 9.22 7.59 13.14
N VAL A 159 9.12 6.31 12.77
CA VAL A 159 8.07 5.81 11.88
C VAL A 159 6.70 6.02 12.51
N ILE A 160 6.52 5.64 13.78
CA ILE A 160 5.25 5.80 14.50
C ILE A 160 4.85 7.27 14.58
N ALA A 161 5.78 8.15 14.97
CA ALA A 161 5.55 9.59 15.10
C ALA A 161 5.12 10.23 13.77
N VAL A 162 5.73 9.81 12.66
CA VAL A 162 5.35 10.28 11.31
C VAL A 162 3.95 9.83 10.93
N VAL A 163 3.62 8.56 11.17
CA VAL A 163 2.30 8.02 10.83
C VAL A 163 1.22 8.65 11.71
N ASP A 164 1.42 8.77 13.01
CA ASP A 164 0.50 9.45 13.93
C ASP A 164 0.27 10.90 13.51
N LYS A 165 1.34 11.57 13.07
CA LYS A 165 1.22 12.92 12.53
C LYS A 165 0.36 12.93 11.27
N ALA A 166 0.55 11.99 10.35
CA ALA A 166 -0.24 11.88 9.13
C ALA A 166 -1.73 11.63 9.43
N VAL A 167 -2.04 10.69 10.32
CA VAL A 167 -3.40 10.42 10.80
C VAL A 167 -4.04 11.67 11.41
N SER A 168 -3.31 12.39 12.28
CA SER A 168 -3.80 13.66 12.85
C SER A 168 -4.10 14.75 11.81
N GLN A 169 -3.56 14.60 10.59
CA GLN A 169 -3.72 15.51 9.46
C GLN A 169 -4.70 15.01 8.39
N GLY A 170 -5.31 13.84 8.61
CA GLY A 170 -6.34 13.26 7.75
C GLY A 170 -5.87 12.15 6.82
N LEU A 171 -4.83 11.38 7.19
CA LEU A 171 -4.56 10.09 6.55
C LEU A 171 -5.66 9.09 6.96
N ASP A 172 -6.29 8.44 5.99
CA ASP A 172 -7.36 7.47 6.25
C ASP A 172 -6.82 6.05 6.42
N GLU A 173 -5.78 5.69 5.65
CA GLU A 173 -5.32 4.31 5.53
C GLU A 173 -3.82 4.22 5.26
N LEU A 174 -3.17 3.28 5.93
CA LEU A 174 -1.80 2.86 5.69
C LEU A 174 -1.76 1.35 5.65
N ASP A 175 -1.52 0.82 4.46
CA ASP A 175 -1.37 -0.60 4.19
C ASP A 175 0.07 -0.93 3.80
N MET A 176 0.40 -2.22 3.74
CA MET A 176 1.76 -2.65 3.49
C MET A 176 1.90 -4.00 2.78
N GLU A 177 2.92 -4.09 1.92
CA GLU A 177 3.55 -5.34 1.52
C GLU A 177 4.89 -5.53 2.23
N GLY A 178 5.00 -6.63 2.98
CA GLY A 178 6.26 -7.09 3.53
C GLY A 178 6.89 -8.12 2.60
N ILE A 179 8.02 -7.80 1.97
CA ILE A 179 8.72 -8.68 1.03
C ILE A 179 9.74 -9.51 1.80
N ASN A 180 9.48 -10.80 1.98
CA ASN A 180 10.36 -11.73 2.70
C ASN A 180 10.69 -11.31 4.15
N ILE A 181 9.77 -10.62 4.84
CA ILE A 181 9.98 -10.16 6.22
C ILE A 181 9.61 -11.22 7.27
N GLY A 182 10.27 -11.15 8.43
CA GLY A 182 10.03 -12.04 9.57
C GLY A 182 8.77 -11.70 10.37
N SER A 183 8.31 -12.64 11.20
CA SER A 183 7.09 -12.48 12.01
C SER A 183 7.16 -11.32 13.00
N ASP A 184 8.35 -11.00 13.51
CA ASP A 184 8.53 -9.93 14.49
C ASP A 184 8.32 -8.56 13.84
N ALA A 185 8.90 -8.33 12.65
CA ALA A 185 8.62 -7.16 11.83
C ALA A 185 7.12 -7.05 11.49
N VAL A 186 6.50 -8.16 11.05
CA VAL A 186 5.05 -8.19 10.74
C VAL A 186 4.21 -7.77 11.95
N ASN A 187 4.53 -8.29 13.14
CA ASN A 187 3.82 -7.94 14.37
C ASN A 187 4.02 -6.46 14.71
N TRP A 188 5.24 -5.95 14.58
CA TRP A 188 5.53 -4.55 14.86
C TRP A 188 4.78 -3.59 13.92
N PHE A 189 4.81 -3.85 12.60
CA PHE A 189 4.04 -3.05 11.65
C PHE A 189 2.54 -3.08 11.95
N ARG A 190 1.99 -4.28 12.17
CA ARG A 190 0.58 -4.48 12.53
C ARG A 190 0.16 -3.66 13.74
N ASP A 191 0.98 -3.68 14.79
CA ASP A 191 0.62 -3.10 16.08
C ASP A 191 0.84 -1.58 16.10
N TYR A 192 1.85 -1.07 15.37
CA TYR A 192 2.30 0.32 15.51
C TYR A 192 2.17 1.21 14.26
N VAL A 193 2.16 0.65 13.05
CA VAL A 193 2.33 1.42 11.79
C VAL A 193 1.09 1.40 10.89
N LEU A 194 0.45 0.25 10.70
CA LEU A 194 -0.69 0.15 9.79
C LEU A 194 -1.87 0.99 10.28
N ARG A 195 -2.68 1.52 9.37
CA ARG A 195 -3.84 2.36 9.71
C ARG A 195 -5.06 1.96 8.88
N PRO A 196 -6.26 1.85 9.48
CA PRO A 196 -6.59 2.05 10.90
C PRO A 196 -5.91 1.05 11.86
N GLN A 197 -5.76 1.43 13.13
CA GLN A 197 -5.15 0.58 14.16
C GLN A 197 -6.19 -0.16 15.04
N PRO A 198 -5.84 -1.36 15.56
CA PRO A 198 -4.67 -2.15 15.15
C PRO A 198 -4.85 -2.66 13.73
N GLY A 199 -3.75 -2.84 13.00
CA GLY A 199 -3.80 -3.49 11.70
C GLY A 199 -3.99 -5.00 11.81
N HIS A 200 -3.94 -5.69 10.67
CA HIS A 200 -4.02 -7.16 10.59
C HIS A 200 -3.26 -7.72 9.40
N VAL A 201 -2.98 -9.02 9.44
CA VAL A 201 -2.38 -9.74 8.32
C VAL A 201 -3.47 -10.07 7.30
N ALA A 202 -3.30 -9.66 6.06
CA ALA A 202 -4.17 -10.03 4.95
C ALA A 202 -3.85 -11.43 4.43
N PRO A 203 -4.85 -12.16 3.87
CA PRO A 203 -6.28 -11.81 3.80
C PRO A 203 -7.02 -11.95 5.16
N PRO A 204 -8.11 -11.18 5.40
CA PRO A 204 -8.83 -10.31 4.47
C PRO A 204 -8.20 -8.91 4.29
N PHE A 205 -8.51 -8.26 3.17
CA PHE A 205 -8.06 -6.89 2.85
C PHE A 205 -9.08 -5.83 3.29
N ILE A 206 -9.29 -5.74 4.59
CA ILE A 206 -9.93 -4.56 5.20
C ILE A 206 -8.82 -3.52 5.48
N PRO A 207 -9.11 -2.19 5.51
CA PRO A 207 -8.09 -1.16 5.72
C PRO A 207 -7.19 -1.41 6.93
N GLY A 208 -5.90 -1.09 6.82
CA GLY A 208 -4.89 -1.34 7.84
C GLY A 208 -4.29 -2.74 7.74
N TRP A 209 -4.00 -3.20 6.52
CA TRP A 209 -3.53 -4.56 6.28
C TRP A 209 -2.03 -4.64 5.95
N ILE A 210 -1.44 -5.79 6.29
CA ILE A 210 -0.11 -6.20 5.80
C ILE A 210 -0.22 -7.53 5.06
N MET A 211 0.29 -7.58 3.85
CA MET A 211 0.44 -8.81 3.08
C MET A 211 1.92 -9.20 3.00
N VAL A 212 2.26 -10.38 3.49
CA VAL A 212 3.63 -10.90 3.40
C VAL A 212 3.75 -11.70 2.12
N VAL A 213 4.69 -11.30 1.26
CA VAL A 213 5.06 -12.00 0.02
C VAL A 213 6.46 -12.59 0.17
N ALA A 214 6.73 -13.68 -0.53
CA ALA A 214 7.97 -14.42 -0.40
C ALA A 214 9.17 -13.70 -1.03
N ASP A 215 8.95 -12.92 -2.09
CA ASP A 215 10.00 -12.26 -2.86
C ASP A 215 9.43 -11.12 -3.73
N ALA A 216 10.33 -10.44 -4.45
CA ALA A 216 9.99 -9.35 -5.36
C ALA A 216 9.08 -9.79 -6.52
N GLN A 217 9.17 -11.05 -6.96
CA GLN A 217 8.31 -11.57 -8.02
C GLN A 217 6.88 -11.73 -7.51
N GLU A 218 6.68 -12.30 -6.32
CA GLU A 218 5.34 -12.40 -5.73
C GLU A 218 4.76 -11.01 -5.41
N PHE A 219 5.60 -10.03 -5.01
CA PHE A 219 5.17 -8.64 -4.94
C PHE A 219 4.64 -8.15 -6.30
N ALA A 220 5.42 -8.29 -7.37
CA ALA A 220 5.06 -7.85 -8.71
C ALA A 220 3.81 -8.53 -9.26
N ASP A 221 3.65 -9.83 -8.98
CA ASP A 221 2.49 -10.62 -9.41
C ASP A 221 1.19 -10.20 -8.71
N THR A 222 1.29 -9.55 -7.54
CA THR A 222 0.13 -9.29 -6.66
C THR A 222 -0.19 -7.81 -6.47
N VAL A 223 0.70 -6.88 -6.80
CA VAL A 223 0.47 -5.44 -6.63
C VAL A 223 -0.73 -4.91 -7.43
N GLY A 224 -1.02 -5.50 -8.59
CA GLY A 224 -2.21 -5.19 -9.38
C GLY A 224 -3.53 -5.45 -8.65
N GLU A 225 -3.71 -6.65 -8.08
CA GLU A 225 -4.91 -6.98 -7.29
C GLU A 225 -5.05 -6.06 -6.07
N LYS A 226 -3.93 -5.64 -5.46
CA LYS A 226 -3.94 -4.73 -4.30
C LYS A 226 -4.38 -3.33 -4.67
N PHE A 227 -4.00 -2.81 -5.84
CA PHE A 227 -4.53 -1.53 -6.31
C PHE A 227 -6.04 -1.57 -6.44
N GLU A 228 -6.60 -2.62 -7.04
CA GLU A 228 -8.05 -2.79 -7.15
C GLU A 228 -8.73 -2.78 -5.78
N ILE A 229 -8.17 -3.52 -4.81
CA ILE A 229 -8.66 -3.56 -3.42
C ILE A 229 -8.62 -2.18 -2.75
N VAL A 230 -7.50 -1.47 -2.86
CA VAL A 230 -7.33 -0.14 -2.27
C VAL A 230 -8.31 0.84 -2.90
N ILE A 231 -8.52 0.78 -4.22
CA ILE A 231 -9.31 1.76 -4.96
C ILE A 231 -10.82 1.51 -4.80
N GLU A 232 -11.27 0.26 -4.89
CA GLU A 232 -12.69 -0.11 -4.79
C GLU A 232 -13.18 -0.22 -3.34
N GLY A 233 -12.26 -0.41 -2.38
CA GLY A 233 -12.55 -0.81 -1.01
C GLY A 233 -12.77 -2.32 -0.88
N PRO A 234 -12.87 -2.87 0.35
CA PRO A 234 -13.12 -4.29 0.52
C PRO A 234 -14.39 -4.69 -0.23
N PRO A 235 -14.40 -5.84 -0.95
CA PRO A 235 -15.59 -6.28 -1.66
C PRO A 235 -16.76 -6.31 -0.66
N PRO A 236 -17.96 -5.82 -1.04
CA PRO A 236 -19.08 -5.79 -0.11
C PRO A 236 -19.29 -7.19 0.43
N GLU A 237 -19.35 -7.31 1.77
CA GLU A 237 -19.72 -8.57 2.41
C GLU A 237 -20.96 -9.10 1.70
N LYS A 238 -20.85 -10.28 1.08
CA LYS A 238 -22.04 -10.95 0.55
C LYS A 238 -23.01 -11.03 1.74
N PRO A 239 -24.25 -10.53 1.63
CA PRO A 239 -25.23 -10.71 2.68
C PRO A 239 -25.27 -12.19 3.02
N VAL A 240 -25.08 -12.52 4.30
CA VAL A 240 -25.31 -13.88 4.81
C VAL A 240 -26.81 -14.13 4.72
N GLY A 241 -27.25 -14.52 3.52
CA GLY A 241 -28.65 -14.60 3.14
C GLY A 241 -28.72 -14.95 1.66
N GLY A 242 -28.85 -16.26 1.38
CA GLY A 242 -28.72 -16.82 0.03
C GLY A 242 -29.59 -16.13 -1.01
N ALA A 243 -28.96 -15.78 -2.13
CA ALA A 243 -29.62 -15.63 -3.42
C ALA A 243 -28.62 -15.97 -4.54
N VAL A 244 -29.10 -16.75 -5.49
CA VAL A 244 -28.35 -17.36 -6.59
C VAL A 244 -27.95 -16.27 -7.59
N PHE A 245 -26.66 -16.21 -7.95
CA PHE A 245 -26.22 -15.48 -9.14
C PHE A 245 -25.80 -16.49 -10.21
N SER A 246 -26.38 -16.36 -11.40
CA SER A 246 -25.95 -17.06 -12.60
C SER A 246 -24.51 -16.67 -12.94
N ILE A 247 -23.58 -17.62 -12.78
CA ILE A 247 -22.20 -17.47 -13.22
C ILE A 247 -22.19 -17.53 -14.75
N ASN A 248 -21.75 -16.47 -15.41
CA ASN A 248 -21.25 -16.58 -16.78
C ASN A 248 -19.79 -17.04 -16.71
N VAL A 249 -19.58 -18.35 -16.84
CA VAL A 249 -18.29 -19.06 -16.62
C VAL A 249 -17.28 -18.83 -17.76
N PHE A 250 -17.21 -17.64 -18.36
CA PHE A 250 -16.35 -17.44 -19.55
C PHE A 250 -15.39 -16.24 -19.53
N ALA A 251 -15.19 -15.53 -18.42
CA ALA A 251 -14.31 -14.35 -18.46
C ALA A 251 -13.06 -14.33 -17.57
N VAL A 252 -13.03 -14.92 -16.37
CA VAL A 252 -11.78 -14.93 -15.57
C VAL A 252 -11.69 -16.19 -14.72
N ALA A 253 -11.14 -17.25 -15.30
CA ALA A 253 -10.57 -18.35 -14.54
C ALA A 253 -9.09 -18.04 -14.34
N ALA A 254 -8.77 -17.29 -13.27
CA ALA A 254 -7.41 -17.30 -12.74
C ALA A 254 -7.12 -18.74 -12.26
N PRO A 255 -6.08 -19.43 -12.78
CA PRO A 255 -5.78 -20.83 -12.42
C PRO A 255 -5.62 -21.06 -10.91
N TRP A 256 -5.27 -20.01 -10.17
CA TRP A 256 -5.01 -20.01 -8.74
C TRP A 256 -6.28 -20.09 -7.87
N MET A 257 -7.41 -19.55 -8.34
CA MET A 257 -8.69 -19.65 -7.61
C MET A 257 -9.18 -21.10 -7.53
N LEU A 258 -8.91 -21.92 -8.56
CA LEU A 258 -9.23 -23.35 -8.53
C LEU A 258 -8.34 -24.13 -7.55
N ALA A 259 -7.08 -23.73 -7.38
CA ALA A 259 -6.14 -24.36 -6.44
C ALA A 259 -6.53 -24.08 -4.98
N ALA A 260 -6.89 -22.82 -4.66
CA ALA A 260 -7.37 -22.45 -3.33
C ALA A 260 -8.69 -23.16 -2.96
N LEU A 261 -9.63 -23.26 -3.92
CA LEU A 261 -10.86 -24.03 -3.73
C LEU A 261 -10.58 -25.54 -3.57
N ALA A 262 -9.64 -26.11 -4.33
CA ALA A 262 -9.29 -27.53 -4.21
C ALA A 262 -8.62 -27.85 -2.85
N ALA A 263 -7.78 -26.95 -2.33
CA ALA A 263 -7.16 -27.11 -1.01
C ALA A 263 -8.21 -27.08 0.12
N ILE A 264 -9.17 -26.16 0.04
CA ILE A 264 -10.29 -26.06 1.00
C ILE A 264 -11.19 -27.29 0.92
N VAL A 265 -11.55 -27.75 -0.28
CA VAL A 265 -12.39 -28.95 -0.46
C VAL A 265 -11.68 -30.22 0.02
N MET A 266 -10.36 -30.36 -0.20
CA MET A 266 -9.59 -31.49 0.32
C MET A 266 -9.45 -31.45 1.85
N ALA A 267 -9.20 -30.27 2.44
CA ALA A 267 -9.15 -30.12 3.90
C ALA A 267 -10.49 -30.49 4.55
N VAL A 268 -11.61 -30.01 3.97
CA VAL A 268 -12.97 -30.34 4.42
C VAL A 268 -13.26 -31.84 4.24
N TRP A 269 -12.88 -32.45 3.12
CA TRP A 269 -13.04 -33.90 2.91
C TRP A 269 -12.23 -34.74 3.91
N ILE A 270 -10.99 -34.34 4.22
CA ILE A 270 -10.14 -35.00 5.22
C ILE A 270 -10.75 -34.88 6.62
N LEU A 271 -11.31 -33.71 6.97
CA LEU A 271 -11.97 -33.47 8.25
C LEU A 271 -13.28 -34.26 8.39
N MET A 272 -14.06 -34.36 7.31
CA MET A 272 -15.28 -35.19 7.26
C MET A 272 -14.97 -36.68 7.37
N LYS A 273 -13.93 -37.17 6.68
CA LYS A 273 -13.52 -38.59 6.74
C LYS A 273 -12.94 -38.98 8.10
N ARG A 274 -12.42 -38.02 8.87
CA ARG A 274 -11.89 -38.20 10.22
C ARG A 274 -12.92 -37.97 11.34
N GLY A 275 -14.17 -37.64 11.01
CA GLY A 275 -15.29 -37.56 11.96
C GLY A 275 -15.29 -36.33 12.87
N TYR A 276 -14.58 -35.26 12.51
CA TYR A 276 -14.43 -34.06 13.35
C TYR A 276 -15.53 -33.00 13.16
N ILE A 277 -16.46 -33.20 12.22
CA ILE A 277 -17.57 -32.27 11.96
C ILE A 277 -18.88 -33.09 11.99
N TRP A 278 -19.70 -32.88 13.02
CA TRP A 278 -21.08 -33.37 13.08
C TRP A 278 -22.03 -32.20 13.27
N SER A 279 -23.05 -32.17 12.39
CA SER A 279 -24.26 -31.32 12.30
C SER A 279 -24.21 -29.90 12.86
#